data_AF-A0A7Y4Y9T1-F1
#
_entry.id   AF-A0A7Y4Y9T1-F1
#
_cell.length_a   1.000
_cell.length_b   1.000
_cell.length_c   1.000
_cell.angle_alpha   90.00
_cell.angle_beta   90.00
_cell.angle_gamma   90.00
#
_symmetry.space_group_name_H-M   'P 1'
#
loop_
_entity.id
_entity.type
_entity.pdbx_description
1 polymer ?
#
loop_
_entity_poly.entity_id
_entity_poly.type
_entity_poly.pdbx_seq_one_letter_code
_entity_poly.pdbx_strand_id
1 'polypeptide(L)'
;MCYQLTTPNGATEAVIDDNCGISKFYAIASTLADDMQVKFLNQIDDAESLDWDFQYKDNFLTLHYSIFNGVSILPQHIKNKKKDNNAVMELANYLVRMAY
;
A
#
# COMPACT_ATOMS: atom_id res chain seq x y z
N MET A 1 -3.04 6.57 -11.83
CA MET A 1 -1.74 7.28 -11.96
C MET A 1 -1.09 7.30 -10.57
N CYS A 2 0.22 7.08 -10.39
CA CYS A 2 0.79 6.98 -9.04
C CYS A 2 1.26 8.35 -8.51
N TYR A 3 0.83 8.71 -7.30
CA TYR A 3 1.24 9.94 -6.60
C TYR A 3 1.32 9.74 -5.09
N GLN A 4 1.88 10.73 -4.39
CA GLN A 4 2.13 10.66 -2.96
C GLN A 4 1.34 11.72 -2.22
N LEU A 5 0.79 11.35 -1.07
CA LEU A 5 0.19 12.25 -0.10
C LEU A 5 1.06 12.23 1.16
N THR A 6 1.11 13.38 1.84
CA THR A 6 1.71 13.49 3.17
C THR A 6 0.60 13.63 4.18
N THR A 7 0.49 12.67 5.09
CA THR A 7 -0.51 12.69 6.15
C THR A 7 -0.19 13.78 7.19
N PRO A 8 -1.15 14.20 8.04
CA PRO A 8 -0.89 15.23 9.06
C PRO A 8 0.22 14.88 10.07
N ASN A 9 0.42 13.59 10.34
CA ASN A 9 1.53 13.11 11.18
C ASN A 9 2.85 12.93 10.38
N GLY A 10 2.84 13.24 9.09
CA GLY A 10 4.00 13.26 8.21
C GLY A 10 4.41 11.91 7.64
N ALA A 11 3.56 10.89 7.73
CA ALA A 11 3.74 9.66 6.95
C ALA A 11 3.47 9.92 5.46
N THR A 12 4.06 9.07 4.63
CA THR A 12 3.78 9.02 3.20
C THR A 12 2.70 7.97 2.94
N GLU A 13 1.66 8.38 2.23
CA GLU A 13 0.72 7.48 1.57
C GLU A 13 1.02 7.53 0.07
N ALA A 14 1.24 6.38 -0.56
CA ALA A 14 1.42 6.27 -1.99
C ALA A 14 0.14 5.73 -2.62
N VAL A 15 -0.55 6.57 -3.37
CA VAL A 15 -1.71 6.17 -4.18
C VAL A 15 -1.17 5.51 -5.44
N ILE A 16 -1.51 4.24 -5.67
CA ILE A 16 -1.02 3.45 -6.80
C ILE A 16 -1.91 3.68 -8.02
N ASP A 17 -3.22 3.58 -7.80
CA ASP A 17 -4.23 3.79 -8.82
C ASP A 17 -5.52 4.29 -8.17
N ASP A 18 -5.85 5.55 -8.43
CA ASP A 18 -6.96 6.33 -7.86
C ASP A 18 -8.32 6.06 -8.51
N ASN A 19 -8.35 5.29 -9.60
CA ASN A 19 -9.58 4.96 -10.33
C ASN A 19 -9.60 3.48 -10.72
N CYS A 20 -9.44 2.60 -9.73
CA CYS A 20 -9.44 1.16 -9.95
C CYS A 20 -10.41 0.43 -9.01
N GLY A 21 -10.87 -0.75 -9.45
CA GLY A 21 -11.72 -1.63 -8.66
C GLY A 21 -10.92 -2.69 -7.90
N ILE A 22 -11.63 -3.47 -7.09
CA ILE A 22 -11.08 -4.51 -6.20
C ILE A 22 -10.20 -5.56 -6.91
N SER A 23 -10.40 -5.81 -8.21
CA SER A 23 -9.55 -6.71 -8.98
C SER A 23 -8.10 -6.21 -9.09
N LYS A 24 -7.91 -4.90 -9.21
CA LYS A 24 -6.58 -4.28 -9.24
C LYS A 24 -5.90 -4.37 -7.89
N PHE A 25 -6.67 -4.20 -6.81
CA PHE A 25 -6.20 -4.40 -5.44
C PHE A 25 -5.61 -5.82 -5.27
N TYR A 26 -6.34 -6.87 -5.66
CA TYR A 26 -5.85 -8.24 -5.51
C TYR A 26 -4.63 -8.54 -6.39
N ALA A 27 -4.59 -7.97 -7.61
CA ALA A 27 -3.41 -8.09 -8.46
C ALA A 27 -2.16 -7.48 -7.80
N ILE A 28 -2.31 -6.29 -7.19
CA ILE A 28 -1.21 -5.64 -6.45
C ILE A 28 -0.82 -6.47 -5.22
N ALA A 29 -1.79 -6.98 -4.45
CA ALA A 29 -1.51 -7.81 -3.28
C ALA A 29 -0.72 -9.07 -3.65
N SER A 30 -1.11 -9.74 -4.75
CA SER A 30 -0.35 -10.87 -5.30
C SER A 30 1.06 -10.49 -5.71
N THR A 31 1.25 -9.39 -6.46
CA THR A 31 2.59 -8.90 -6.82
C THR A 31 3.45 -8.61 -5.59
N LEU A 32 2.90 -8.01 -4.54
CA LEU A 32 3.64 -7.74 -3.30
C LEU A 32 4.03 -9.04 -2.58
N ALA A 33 3.14 -10.03 -2.54
CA ALA A 33 3.39 -11.31 -1.89
C ALA A 33 4.46 -12.12 -2.65
N ASP A 34 4.31 -12.22 -3.98
CA ASP A 34 5.13 -13.10 -4.81
C ASP A 34 6.50 -12.48 -5.12
N ASP A 35 6.54 -11.19 -5.48
CA ASP A 35 7.77 -10.56 -5.97
C ASP A 35 8.54 -9.83 -4.87
N MET A 36 7.84 -9.17 -3.95
CA MET A 36 8.46 -8.39 -2.86
C MET A 36 8.56 -9.16 -1.55
N GLN A 37 8.09 -10.41 -1.53
CA GLN A 37 8.14 -11.33 -0.38
C GLN A 37 7.59 -10.70 0.91
N VAL A 38 6.54 -9.89 0.78
CA VAL A 38 5.88 -9.34 1.97
C VAL A 38 5.20 -10.47 2.75
N LYS A 39 5.13 -10.31 4.08
CA LYS A 39 4.44 -11.26 4.94
C LYS A 39 3.05 -10.74 5.27
N PHE A 40 2.02 -11.44 4.81
CA PHE A 40 0.64 -11.17 5.20
C PHE A 40 0.47 -11.24 6.73
N LEU A 41 -0.34 -10.33 7.28
CA LEU A 41 -0.65 -10.26 8.70
C LEU A 41 -2.16 -10.37 8.97
N ASN A 42 -2.95 -9.54 8.30
CA ASN A 42 -4.37 -9.40 8.57
C ASN A 42 -5.11 -8.80 7.37
N GLN A 43 -6.42 -9.06 7.28
CA GLN A 43 -7.29 -8.43 6.30
C GLN A 43 -8.58 -8.00 6.97
N ILE A 44 -9.00 -6.76 6.74
CA ILE A 44 -10.26 -6.20 7.20
C ILE A 44 -11.08 -5.86 5.98
N ASP A 45 -12.23 -6.50 5.85
CA ASP A 45 -13.17 -6.31 4.75
C ASP A 45 -14.40 -5.56 5.29
N ASP A 46 -14.62 -4.36 4.75
CA ASP A 46 -15.78 -3.51 5.04
C ASP A 46 -16.58 -3.31 3.74
N ALA A 47 -17.81 -2.83 3.85
CA ALA A 47 -18.72 -2.69 2.72
C ALA A 47 -18.15 -1.83 1.57
N GLU A 48 -17.31 -0.85 1.89
CA GLU A 48 -16.78 0.15 0.95
C GLU A 48 -15.25 0.18 0.87
N SER A 49 -14.56 -0.56 1.74
CA SER A 49 -13.10 -0.56 1.81
C SER A 49 -12.54 -1.90 2.23
N LEU A 50 -11.29 -2.14 1.86
CA LEU A 50 -10.58 -3.35 2.23
C LEU A 50 -9.15 -3.00 2.59
N ASP A 51 -8.75 -3.36 3.80
CA ASP A 51 -7.41 -3.18 4.32
C ASP A 51 -6.69 -4.51 4.36
N TRP A 52 -5.51 -4.56 3.76
CA TRP A 52 -4.64 -5.72 3.79
C TRP A 52 -3.32 -5.35 4.42
N ASP A 53 -3.14 -5.86 5.62
CA ASP A 53 -2.01 -5.58 6.47
C ASP A 53 -0.89 -6.57 6.20
N PHE A 54 0.31 -6.05 6.02
CA PHE A 54 1.48 -6.85 5.72
C PHE A 54 2.74 -6.26 6.34
N GLN A 55 3.72 -7.12 6.54
CA GLN A 55 5.06 -6.75 6.93
C GLN A 55 5.98 -6.76 5.71
N TYR A 56 6.65 -5.64 5.46
CA TYR A 56 7.74 -5.54 4.50
C TYR A 56 9.03 -5.15 5.23
N LYS A 57 10.00 -6.08 5.23
CA LYS A 57 11.22 -5.98 6.07
C LYS A 57 10.82 -5.80 7.55
N ASP A 58 11.22 -4.71 8.20
CA ASP A 58 10.83 -4.42 9.59
C ASP A 58 9.67 -3.42 9.71
N ASN A 59 8.99 -3.11 8.60
CA ASN A 59 7.93 -2.10 8.58
C ASN A 59 6.57 -2.77 8.41
N PHE A 60 5.59 -2.25 9.14
CA PHE A 60 4.20 -2.71 9.11
C PHE A 60 3.39 -1.72 8.27
N LEU A 61 2.88 -2.20 7.14
CA LEU A 61 2.20 -1.39 6.13
C LEU A 61 0.82 -1.97 5.84
N THR A 62 -0.04 -1.14 5.27
CA THR A 62 -1.37 -1.52 4.81
C THR A 62 -1.49 -1.18 3.34
N LEU A 63 -1.98 -2.13 2.56
CA LEU A 63 -2.53 -1.90 1.23
C LEU A 63 -4.02 -1.62 1.44
N HIS A 64 -4.40 -0.38 1.22
CA HIS A 64 -5.77 0.10 1.41
C HIS A 64 -6.48 0.16 0.07
N TYR A 65 -7.68 -0.37 0.01
CA TYR A 65 -8.62 -0.17 -1.08
C TYR A 65 -9.86 0.55 -0.58
N SER A 66 -10.36 1.50 -1.37
CA SER A 66 -11.69 2.08 -1.21
C SER A 66 -12.36 2.24 -2.57
N ILE A 67 -13.67 1.99 -2.64
CA ILE A 67 -14.46 2.22 -3.86
C ILE A 67 -14.41 3.67 -4.37
N PHE A 68 -14.02 4.63 -3.51
CA PHE A 68 -13.95 6.05 -3.85
C PHE A 68 -12.55 6.51 -4.25
N ASN A 69 -11.50 5.92 -3.67
CA ASN A 69 -10.13 6.41 -3.77
C ASN A 69 -9.17 5.42 -4.44
N GLY A 70 -9.67 4.26 -4.88
CA GLY A 70 -8.87 3.22 -5.51
C GLY A 70 -7.94 2.54 -4.50
N VAL A 71 -6.66 2.38 -4.85
CA VAL A 71 -5.68 1.61 -4.06
C VAL A 71 -4.49 2.47 -3.65
N SER A 72 -4.15 2.43 -2.36
CA SER A 72 -2.98 3.10 -1.79
C SER A 72 -2.18 2.20 -0.83
N ILE A 73 -0.93 2.56 -0.58
CA ILE A 73 -0.06 1.94 0.43
C ILE A 73 0.33 2.99 1.46
N LEU A 74 0.19 2.65 2.74
CA LEU A 74 0.52 3.54 3.86
C LEU A 74 1.09 2.75 5.05
N PRO A 75 1.82 3.41 5.97
CA PRO A 75 2.28 2.75 7.19
C PRO A 75 1.14 2.63 8.20
N GLN A 76 1.05 1.47 8.87
CA GLN A 76 0.06 1.25 9.95
C GLN A 76 0.31 2.19 11.14
N HIS A 77 1.58 2.30 11.53
CA HIS A 77 2.02 3.10 12.65
C HIS A 77 3.36 3.75 12.31
N ILE A 78 3.50 5.02 12.65
CA ILE A 78 4.78 5.73 12.49
C ILE A 78 5.66 5.37 13.68
N LYS A 79 6.64 4.48 13.47
CA LYS A 79 7.69 4.19 14.46
C LYS A 79 8.97 4.94 14.10
N ASN A 80 9.32 4.96 12.82
CA ASN A 80 10.44 5.73 12.30
C ASN A 80 10.04 6.29 10.94
N LYS A 81 9.51 7.52 10.95
CA LYS A 81 8.99 8.23 9.77
C LYS A 81 9.87 8.09 8.53
N LYS A 82 11.20 8.23 8.67
CA LYS A 82 12.10 8.11 7.50
C LYS A 82 12.13 6.68 6.95
N LYS A 83 12.21 5.68 7.82
CA LYS A 83 12.23 4.26 7.43
C LYS A 83 10.88 3.82 6.85
N ASP A 84 9.79 4.22 7.50
CA ASP A 84 8.43 3.89 7.11
C ASP A 84 8.10 4.50 5.74
N ASN A 85 8.39 5.80 5.54
CA ASN A 85 8.17 6.48 4.26
C ASN A 85 9.04 5.88 3.15
N ASN A 86 10.30 5.53 3.42
CA ASN A 86 11.16 4.87 2.45
C ASN A 86 10.61 3.51 2.01
N ALA A 87 10.04 2.74 2.94
CA ALA A 87 9.46 1.43 2.63
C ALA A 87 8.23 1.56 1.72
N VAL A 88 7.32 2.51 2.03
CA VAL A 88 6.17 2.83 1.18
C VAL A 88 6.63 3.21 -0.22
N MET A 89 7.63 4.09 -0.32
CA MET A 89 8.16 4.56 -1.59
C MET A 89 8.86 3.47 -2.41
N GLU A 90 9.56 2.55 -1.75
CA GLU A 90 10.20 1.41 -2.41
C GLU A 90 9.16 0.51 -3.10
N LEU A 91 8.09 0.15 -2.38
CA LEU A 91 7.00 -0.66 -2.92
C LEU A 91 6.25 0.07 -4.04
N ALA A 92 5.91 1.34 -3.85
CA ALA A 92 5.21 2.13 -4.86
C ALA A 92 6.01 2.24 -6.17
N ASN A 93 7.32 2.54 -6.07
CA ASN A 93 8.19 2.62 -7.24
C ASN A 93 8.32 1.26 -7.97
N TYR A 94 8.34 0.16 -7.22
CA TYR A 94 8.35 -1.18 -7.81
C TYR A 94 7.06 -1.46 -8.59
N LEU A 95 5.90 -1.23 -7.96
CA LEU A 95 4.60 -1.45 -8.58
C LEU A 95 4.39 -0.61 -9.85
N VAL A 96 4.84 0.64 -9.85
CA VAL A 96 4.80 1.50 -11.05
C VAL A 96 5.65 0.92 -12.17
N ARG A 97 6.84 0.41 -11.89
CA ARG A 97 7.71 -0.21 -12.90
C ARG A 97 7.14 -1.51 -13.45
N MET A 98 6.41 -2.29 -12.65
CA MET A 98 5.76 -3.51 -13.12
C MET A 98 4.54 -3.23 -14.01
N ALA A 99 3.97 -2.01 -13.94
CA ALA A 99 2.85 -1.59 -14.76
C ALA A 99 3.27 -1.03 -16.14
N TYR A 100 4.57 -0.81 -16.40
CA TYR A 100 5.11 -0.24 -17.65
C TYR A 100 6.32 -1.02 -18.19
#